data_AF-A0A382KIQ9-F1
#
_entry.id   AF-A0A382KIQ9-F1
#
_cell.length_a   1.000
_cell.length_b   1.000
_cell.length_c   1.000
_cell.angle_alpha   90.00
_cell.angle_beta   90.00
_cell.angle_gamma   90.00
#
_symmetry.space_group_name_H-M   'P 1'
#
loop_
_entity.id
_entity.type
_entity.pdbx_description
1 polymer ?
#
loop_
_entity_poly.entity_id
_entity_poly.type
_entity_poly.pdbx_seq_one_letter_code
_entity_poly.pdbx_strand_id
1 'polypeptide(L)' 'MYLIVTRSFPPETGGMQNLMWGLTNSLSKYFMIKVFADYHNQHQNYDKEVSFSIERIGGIKLLRKYRKAHLVNE' A
#
# COMPACT_ATOMS: atom_id res chain seq x y z
N MET A 1 11.55 10.95 -1.49
CA MET A 1 10.28 10.22 -1.55
C MET A 1 10.52 8.83 -0.96
N TYR A 2 9.71 8.40 0.01
CA TYR A 2 9.87 7.08 0.63
C TYR A 2 8.88 6.08 0.02
N LEU A 3 9.32 4.84 -0.14
CA LEU A 3 8.52 3.76 -0.72
C LEU A 3 8.19 2.73 0.35
N ILE A 4 6.90 2.42 0.51
CA ILE A 4 6.44 1.37 1.42
C ILE A 4 5.86 0.24 0.58
N VAL A 5 6.49 -0.92 0.62
CA VAL A 5 6.10 -2.09 -0.16
C VAL A 5 5.52 -3.12 0.80
N THR A 6 4.20 -3.28 0.79
CA THR A 6 3.50 -4.22 1.70
C THR A 6 2.47 -5.07 0.98
N ARG A 7 2.20 -6.25 1.54
CA ARG A 7 1.05 -7.07 1.16
C ARG A 7 -0.15 -6.78 2.06
N SER A 8 0.12 -6.55 3.34
CA SER A 8 -0.89 -6.31 4.37
C SER A 8 -1.10 -4.81 4.51
N PHE A 9 -2.15 -4.31 3.89
CA PHE A 9 -2.63 -2.93 4.00
C PHE A 9 -4.16 -2.94 4.03
N PRO A 10 -4.83 -1.95 4.64
CA PRO A 10 -6.29 -1.81 4.53
C PRO A 10 -6.72 -1.88 3.05
N PRO A 11 -7.89 -2.41 2.69
CA PRO A 11 -9.14 -2.46 3.46
C PRO A 11 -9.34 -3.72 4.31
N GLU A 12 -8.48 -4.74 4.20
CA GLU A 12 -8.61 -5.93 5.03
C GLU A 12 -8.42 -5.59 6.51
N THR A 13 -9.25 -6.18 7.37
CA THR A 13 -9.20 -5.98 8.81
C THR A 13 -8.24 -6.98 9.45
N GLY A 14 -7.17 -6.48 10.07
CA GLY A 14 -6.19 -7.30 10.76
C GLY A 14 -5.09 -6.49 11.44
N GLY A 15 -4.37 -7.12 12.37
CA GLY A 15 -3.34 -6.44 13.17
C GLY A 15 -2.20 -5.87 12.32
N MET A 16 -1.73 -6.63 11.33
CA MET A 16 -0.66 -6.17 10.42
C MET A 16 -1.12 -5.02 9.53
N GLN A 17 -2.36 -5.06 9.03
CA GLN A 17 -2.94 -4.01 8.21
C GLN A 17 -3.06 -2.70 9.00
N ASN A 18 -3.54 -2.78 10.24
CA ASN A 18 -3.64 -1.62 11.14
C ASN A 18 -2.27 -1.03 11.48
N LEU A 19 -1.27 -1.89 11.76
CA LEU A 19 0.10 -1.45 12.02
C LEU A 19 0.69 -0.70 10.82
N MET A 20 0.62 -1.30 9.62
CA MET A 20 1.16 -0.70 8.41
C MET A 20 0.44 0.60 8.05
N TRP A 21 -0.86 0.67 8.27
CA TRP A 21 -1.64 1.89 8.11
C TRP A 21 -1.20 2.99 9.06
N GLY A 22 -1.16 2.71 10.38
CA GLY A 22 -0.76 3.67 11.39
C GLY A 22 0.66 4.19 11.18
N LEU A 23 1.58 3.29 10.83
CA LEU A 23 2.95 3.63 10.48
C LEU A 23 2.99 4.58 9.27
N THR A 24 2.31 4.22 8.18
CA THR A 24 2.28 5.02 6.96
C THR A 24 1.66 6.39 7.20
N ASN A 25 0.56 6.46 7.93
CA ASN A 25 -0.14 7.70 8.26
C ASN A 25 0.65 8.60 9.22
N SER A 26 1.48 8.01 10.09
CA SER A 26 2.39 8.78 10.94
C SER A 26 3.54 9.36 10.12
N LEU A 27 4.14 8.55 9.25
CA LEU A 27 5.26 8.97 8.40
C LEU A 27 4.83 9.98 7.33
N SER A 28 3.60 9.90 6.81
CA SER A 28 3.09 10.79 5.74
C SER A 28 3.00 12.24 6.17
N LYS A 29 2.97 12.52 7.49
CA LYS A 29 3.00 13.88 8.04
C LYS A 29 4.35 14.57 7.86
N TYR A 30 5.43 13.80 7.74
CA TYR A 30 6.80 14.32 7.66
C TYR A 30 7.42 14.11 6.28
N PHE A 31 7.00 13.07 5.56
CA PHE A 31 7.59 12.68 4.31
C PHE A 31 6.56 12.37 3.24
N MET A 32 6.91 12.64 1.99
CA MET A 32 6.14 12.20 0.83
C MET A 32 6.36 10.70 0.60
N ILE A 33 5.27 9.92 0.70
CA ILE A 33 5.28 8.46 0.66
C ILE A 33 4.45 7.96 -0.52
N LYS A 34 4.98 6.92 -1.18
CA LYS A 34 4.22 6.09 -2.13
C LYS A 34 4.15 4.67 -1.59
N VAL A 35 2.94 4.12 -1.49
CA VAL A 35 2.68 2.78 -0.95
C VAL A 35 2.33 1.84 -2.09
N PHE A 36 3.06 0.73 -2.23
CA PHE A 36 2.71 -0.36 -3.12
C PHE A 36 2.06 -1.48 -2.31
N ALA A 37 0.75 -1.61 -2.45
CA ALA A 37 -0.06 -2.56 -1.72
C ALA A 37 -0.72 -3.58 -2.65
N ASP A 38 -1.18 -4.68 -2.07
CA ASP A 38 -1.99 -5.65 -2.78
C ASP A 38 -3.40 -5.07 -3.00
N TYR A 39 -3.94 -5.24 -4.22
CA TYR A 39 -5.36 -5.05 -4.50
C TYR A 39 -6.24 -5.96 -3.65
N HIS A 40 -7.27 -5.37 -3.06
CA HIS A 40 -8.39 -6.01 -2.37
C HIS A 40 -9.68 -5.27 -2.71
N ASN A 41 -10.82 -5.95 -2.65
CA ASN A 41 -12.12 -5.33 -2.90
C ASN A 41 -12.36 -4.18 -1.89
N GLN A 42 -13.02 -3.10 -2.31
CA GLN A 42 -13.32 -1.90 -1.50
C GLN A 42 -12.10 -1.02 -1.13
N HIS A 43 -10.92 -1.27 -1.70
CA HIS A 43 -9.74 -0.45 -1.43
C HIS A 43 -9.95 1.04 -1.76
N GLN A 44 -10.79 1.37 -2.75
CA GLN A 44 -11.06 2.73 -3.19
C GLN A 44 -11.65 3.64 -2.10
N ASN A 45 -12.38 3.07 -1.14
CA ASN A 45 -12.96 3.87 -0.06
C ASN A 45 -11.88 4.37 0.89
N TYR A 46 -10.85 3.55 1.14
CA TYR A 46 -9.71 3.89 1.98
C TYR A 46 -8.67 4.73 1.23
N ASP A 47 -8.47 4.44 -0.06
CA ASP A 47 -7.43 5.11 -0.86
C ASP A 47 -7.80 6.57 -1.22
N LYS A 48 -9.08 6.94 -1.15
CA LYS A 48 -9.54 8.31 -1.45
C LYS A 48 -9.34 9.29 -0.30
N GLU A 49 -9.24 8.81 0.93
CA GLU A 49 -9.19 9.65 2.14
C GLU A 49 -7.76 9.95 2.63
N VAL A 50 -6.74 9.43 1.94
CA VAL A 50 -5.33 9.55 2.38
C VAL A 50 -4.56 10.69 1.74
N SER A 51 -3.58 11.19 2.50
CA SER A 51 -2.61 12.22 2.07
C SER A 51 -1.41 11.70 1.30
N PHE A 52 -1.31 10.38 1.06
CA PHE A 52 -0.19 9.72 0.39
C PHE A 52 -0.68 8.86 -0.77
N SER A 53 0.19 8.65 -1.76
CA SER A 53 -0.17 7.89 -2.96
C SER A 53 -0.14 6.39 -2.69
N ILE A 54 -1.22 5.68 -3.03
CA ILE A 54 -1.31 4.23 -2.91
C ILE A 54 -1.49 3.61 -4.29
N GLU A 55 -0.64 2.64 -4.61
CA GLU A 55 -0.71 1.86 -5.84
C GLU A 55 -1.04 0.40 -5.50
N ARG A 56 -2.16 -0.08 -6.06
CA ARG A 56 -2.72 -1.40 -5.78
C ARG A 56 -2.41 -2.37 -6.90
N ILE A 57 -1.72 -3.45 -6.59
CA ILE A 57 -1.32 -4.45 -7.57
C ILE A 57 -2.25 -5.65 -7.47
N GLY A 58 -3.01 -5.91 -8.53
CA GLY A 58 -3.89 -7.06 -8.69
C GLY A 58 -3.27 -8.21 -9.49
N GLY A 59 -4.06 -9.26 -9.72
CA GLY A 59 -3.68 -10.42 -10.51
C GLY A 59 -3.30 -11.66 -9.70
N ILE A 60 -2.61 -12.60 -10.34
CA ILE A 60 -2.23 -13.88 -9.73
C ILE A 60 -1.16 -13.66 -8.65
N LYS A 61 -1.31 -14.31 -7.48
CA LYS A 61 -0.44 -14.15 -6.30
C LYS A 61 1.06 -14.20 -6.60
N LEU A 62 1.49 -15.11 -7.49
CA LEU A 62 2.90 -15.25 -7.87
C LEU A 62 3.40 -14.07 -8.70
N LEU A 63 2.62 -13.64 -9.70
CA LEU A 63 2.97 -12.52 -10.59
C LEU A 63 2.98 -11.18 -9.84
N ARG A 64 2.13 -11.02 -8.82
CA ARG A 64 2.07 -9.82 -7.99
C ARG A 64 3.41 -9.51 -7.30
N LYS A 65 4.13 -10.55 -6.85
CA LYS A 65 5.43 -10.38 -6.20
C LYS A 65 6.46 -9.75 -7.15
N TYR A 66 6.54 -10.27 -8.38
CA TYR A 66 7.49 -9.79 -9.38
C TYR A 66 7.12 -8.40 -9.92
N ARG A 67 5.84 -8.17 -10.21
CA ARG A 67 5.34 -6.86 -10.66
C ARG A 67 5.58 -5.75 -9.64
N LYS A 68 5.39 -6.05 -8.36
CA LYS A 68 5.63 -5.10 -7.27
C LYS A 68 7.10 -4.69 -7.17
N ALA A 69 8.01 -5.63 -7.36
CA ALA A 69 9.44 -5.32 -7.39
C ALA A 69 9.82 -4.48 -8.63
N HIS A 70 9.19 -4.76 -9.78
CA HIS A 70 9.42 -3.99 -11.01
C HIS A 70 8.94 -2.54 -10.90
N LEU A 71 7.72 -2.33 -10.39
CA LEU A 71 7.10 -1.00 -10.22
C LEU A 71 7.83 -0.10 -9.21
N VAL A 72 8.68 -0.67 -8.36
CA VAL A 72 9.52 0.08 -7.40
C VAL A 72 10.78 0.60 -8.08
N ASN A 73 11.24 -0.05 -9.16
CA ASN A 73 12.44 0.33 -9.91
C ASN A 73 12.15 1.27 -11.10
N GLU A 74 10.89 1.45 -11.46
CA GLU A 74 10.40 2.48 -12.39
C GLU A 74 10.16 3.80 -11.65
#